data_AF-A0AAD5XY65-F1
#
_entry.id   AF-A0AAD5XY65-F1
#
_cell.length_a   1.000
_cell.length_b   1.000
_cell.length_c   1.000
_cell.angle_alpha   90.00
_cell.angle_beta   90.00
_cell.angle_gamma   90.00
#
_symmetry.space_group_name_H-M   'P 1'
#
loop_
_entity.id
_entity.type
_entity.pdbx_description
1 polymer ?
#
loop_
_entity_poly.entity_id
_entity_poly.type
_entity_poly.pdbx_seq_one_letter_code
_entity_poly.pdbx_strand_id
1 'polypeptide(L)'
;MALDVAKECRSTSVDIEGPYYVDGAPFRKDPKICQQATFAHDRLYMQGSIFSSDDCETPLAADLDIWQADMDGKYSVGEKDQFFCRAKIVTDNNGYFQFESLMPGRYDDGGFRPAHIHFKIIPHNKSYRNITTQLYFENDNFLAENDSCKRCHSGDPTITTKLEHKKDIKTYVGKWEVFLPKIGKESNVVIMSRERDNYVNKKSNIFRNNVEKVIVVIDLNYFLVFFACLVILCFLFLNHLPRRSVIERNIFNRKL
;
A
#
# COMPACT_ATOMS: atom_id res chain seq x y z
N MET A 1 28.89 8.47 25.54
CA MET A 1 28.53 8.17 24.14
C MET A 1 27.03 8.25 24.07
N ALA A 2 26.48 9.20 23.30
CA ALA A 2 25.06 9.21 23.01
C ALA A 2 24.78 8.00 22.10
N LEU A 3 23.82 7.16 22.49
CA LEU A 3 23.28 6.14 21.61
C LEU A 3 22.62 6.89 20.45
N ASP A 4 23.23 6.78 19.28
CA ASP A 4 22.66 7.24 18.03
C ASP A 4 21.36 6.46 17.84
N VAL A 5 20.22 7.11 18.10
CA VAL A 5 18.93 6.56 17.75
C VAL A 5 18.87 6.64 16.24
N ALA A 6 19.27 5.56 15.57
CA ALA A 6 19.08 5.41 14.14
C ALA A 6 17.62 5.76 13.85
N LYS A 7 17.40 6.86 13.12
CA LYS A 7 16.08 7.29 12.66
C LYS A 7 15.51 6.11 11.88
N GLU A 8 14.55 5.39 12.46
CA GLU A 8 13.96 4.23 11.82
C GLU A 8 13.18 4.73 10.62
N CYS A 9 13.81 4.57 9.47
CA CYS A 9 13.31 5.11 8.24
C CYS A 9 12.40 4.09 7.59
N ARG A 10 11.12 4.42 7.63
CA ARG A 10 10.08 3.55 7.11
C ARG A 10 10.01 3.72 5.61
N SER A 11 10.07 2.61 4.86
CA SER A 11 9.77 2.63 3.42
C SER A 11 8.39 3.20 3.18
N THR A 12 8.25 3.97 2.10
CA THR A 12 6.95 4.51 1.67
C THR A 12 6.01 3.36 1.35
N SER A 13 4.85 3.36 1.99
CA SER A 13 3.84 2.33 1.79
C SER A 13 3.32 2.33 0.35
N VAL A 14 3.01 1.14 -0.15
CA VAL A 14 2.30 0.98 -1.42
C VAL A 14 0.80 1.16 -1.20
N ASP A 15 0.12 1.60 -2.24
CA ASP A 15 -1.33 1.66 -2.28
C ASP A 15 -1.81 1.20 -3.67
N ILE A 16 -3.11 1.00 -3.80
CA ILE A 16 -3.73 0.49 -5.00
C ILE A 16 -3.55 1.47 -6.17
N GLU A 17 -3.44 0.94 -7.39
CA GLU A 17 -3.44 1.76 -8.62
C GLU A 17 -4.80 2.43 -8.86
N GLY A 18 -5.89 1.80 -8.42
CA GLY A 18 -7.23 2.22 -8.78
C GLY A 18 -7.57 1.92 -10.25
N PRO A 19 -8.82 2.14 -10.67
CA PRO A 19 -9.29 1.76 -12.00
C PRO A 19 -9.00 2.82 -13.08
N TYR A 20 -8.51 4.00 -12.69
CA TYR A 20 -8.40 5.16 -13.57
C TYR A 20 -6.99 5.41 -14.08
N TYR A 21 -6.04 4.50 -13.91
CA TYR A 21 -4.73 4.63 -14.53
C TYR A 21 -4.84 4.57 -16.06
N VAL A 22 -4.09 5.43 -16.74
CA VAL A 22 -4.03 5.49 -18.20
C VAL A 22 -2.56 5.65 -18.58
N ASP A 23 -2.01 4.67 -19.29
CA ASP A 23 -0.64 4.77 -19.80
C ASP A 23 -0.56 5.75 -20.98
N GLY A 24 0.66 6.23 -21.27
CA GLY A 24 0.93 7.18 -22.34
C GLY A 24 0.84 8.65 -21.92
N ALA A 25 0.64 8.92 -20.62
CA ALA A 25 0.71 10.30 -20.11
C ALA A 25 2.04 10.96 -20.52
N PRO A 26 2.02 12.20 -21.02
CA PRO A 26 3.21 12.83 -21.59
C PRO A 26 4.20 13.21 -20.49
N PHE A 27 5.50 13.10 -20.82
CA PHE A 27 6.54 13.74 -20.02
C PHE A 27 6.41 15.26 -20.09
N ARG A 28 6.43 15.92 -18.94
CA ARG A 28 6.33 17.38 -18.85
C ARG A 28 7.65 17.99 -18.40
N LYS A 29 8.10 19.01 -19.14
CA LYS A 29 9.19 19.91 -18.70
C LYS A 29 8.68 21.01 -17.78
N ASP A 30 7.42 21.41 -17.97
CA ASP A 30 6.71 22.32 -17.08
C ASP A 30 6.19 21.51 -15.87
N PRO A 31 6.40 21.96 -14.62
CA PRO A 31 5.84 21.32 -13.45
C PRO A 31 4.31 21.22 -13.43
N LYS A 32 3.56 21.93 -14.30
CA LYS A 32 2.08 21.91 -14.26
C LYS A 32 1.47 20.61 -14.82
N ILE A 33 0.86 19.79 -13.96
CA ILE A 33 0.20 18.51 -14.36
C ILE A 33 -1.25 18.70 -14.86
N CYS A 34 -1.98 19.67 -14.32
CA CYS A 34 -3.36 20.00 -14.73
C CYS A 34 -3.38 21.24 -15.66
N GLN A 35 -2.78 21.15 -16.85
CA GLN A 35 -2.48 22.32 -17.71
C GLN A 35 -3.68 23.22 -18.06
N GLN A 36 -4.83 22.62 -18.36
CA GLN A 36 -6.05 23.32 -18.79
C GLN A 36 -6.83 23.96 -17.63
N ALA A 37 -6.43 23.71 -16.38
CA ALA A 37 -7.11 24.27 -15.24
C ALA A 37 -6.85 25.77 -15.12
N THR A 38 -7.93 26.54 -14.97
CA THR A 38 -7.88 27.94 -14.55
C THR A 38 -7.63 27.99 -13.04
N PHE A 39 -6.50 28.54 -12.62
CA PHE A 39 -6.14 28.66 -11.19
C PHE A 39 -6.90 29.77 -10.45
N ALA A 40 -8.16 30.01 -10.79
CA ALA A 40 -9.08 30.75 -9.93
C ALA A 40 -9.38 29.99 -8.62
N HIS A 41 -9.06 28.69 -8.63
CA HIS A 41 -9.22 27.69 -7.57
C HIS A 41 -7.95 27.50 -6.74
N ASP A 42 -8.08 26.57 -5.79
CA ASP A 42 -7.03 26.14 -4.86
C ASP A 42 -5.86 25.49 -5.62
N ARG A 43 -4.73 26.19 -5.66
CA ARG A 43 -3.50 25.79 -6.33
C ARG A 43 -2.65 24.95 -5.39
N LEU A 44 -2.09 23.86 -5.89
CA LEU A 44 -1.25 22.96 -5.13
C LEU A 44 0.17 22.91 -5.71
N TYR A 45 1.16 23.21 -4.89
CA TYR A 45 2.57 22.96 -5.18
C TYR A 45 3.03 21.75 -4.38
N MET A 46 3.49 20.71 -5.06
CA MET A 46 4.07 19.53 -4.43
C MET A 46 5.55 19.49 -4.70
N GLN A 47 6.32 19.13 -3.67
CA GLN A 47 7.76 18.90 -3.78
C GLN A 47 8.23 17.82 -2.83
N GLY A 48 9.39 17.26 -3.10
CA GLY A 48 10.02 16.27 -2.24
C GLY A 48 11.22 15.62 -2.91
N SER A 49 11.81 14.65 -2.23
CA SER A 49 12.92 13.87 -2.75
C SER A 49 12.69 12.38 -2.53
N ILE A 50 13.40 11.57 -3.31
CA ILE A 50 13.33 10.12 -3.26
C ILE A 50 14.65 9.59 -2.74
N PHE A 51 14.60 8.80 -1.68
CA PHE A 51 15.75 8.22 -1.01
C PHE A 51 15.66 6.70 -0.94
N SER A 52 16.80 6.08 -0.71
CA SER A 52 16.92 4.69 -0.28
C SER A 52 16.34 4.52 1.13
N SER A 53 15.43 3.58 1.35
CA SER A 53 14.95 3.29 2.71
C SER A 53 15.94 2.50 3.56
N ASP A 54 17.09 2.11 3.00
CA ASP A 54 18.15 1.38 3.72
C ASP A 54 18.96 2.28 4.66
N ASP A 55 19.15 3.53 4.27
CA ASP A 55 20.03 4.51 4.94
C ASP A 55 19.38 5.90 5.08
N CYS A 56 18.39 6.19 4.24
CA CYS A 56 17.57 7.40 4.25
C CYS A 56 18.32 8.68 3.95
N GLU A 57 19.44 8.50 3.28
CA GLU A 57 20.34 9.55 2.85
C GLU A 57 20.66 9.41 1.37
N THR A 58 20.76 8.19 0.83
CA THR A 58 21.13 7.96 -0.57
C THR A 58 19.99 8.43 -1.49
N PRO A 59 20.19 9.50 -2.30
CA PRO A 59 19.18 9.99 -3.22
C PRO A 59 19.00 9.05 -4.41
N LEU A 60 17.79 9.00 -4.96
CA LEU A 60 17.43 8.14 -6.09
C LEU A 60 16.74 8.94 -7.19
N ALA A 61 17.37 9.02 -8.35
CA ALA A 61 16.70 9.51 -9.55
C ALA A 61 15.60 8.54 -10.01
N ALA A 62 14.45 9.07 -10.41
CA ALA A 62 13.29 8.29 -10.81
C ALA A 62 12.40 9.00 -11.85
N ASP A 63 11.60 8.20 -12.55
CA ASP A 63 10.44 8.70 -13.28
C ASP A 63 9.19 8.60 -12.38
N LEU A 64 8.37 9.64 -12.39
CA LEU A 64 7.10 9.71 -11.66
C LEU A 64 5.96 9.78 -12.67
N ASP A 65 5.07 8.80 -12.65
CA ASP A 65 3.78 8.83 -13.38
C ASP A 65 2.69 9.27 -12.41
N ILE A 66 2.09 10.43 -12.65
CA ILE A 66 1.23 11.13 -11.71
C ILE A 66 -0.15 11.29 -12.34
N TRP A 67 -1.19 10.91 -11.59
CA TRP A 67 -2.57 11.19 -11.98
C TRP A 67 -3.44 11.52 -10.77
N GLN A 68 -4.44 12.37 -10.97
CA GLN A 68 -5.40 12.73 -9.94
C GLN A 68 -6.75 13.10 -10.57
N ALA A 69 -7.78 13.20 -9.72
CA ALA A 69 -9.03 13.83 -10.07
C ALA A 69 -8.89 15.37 -10.20
N ASP A 70 -9.87 15.98 -10.84
CA ASP A 70 -10.10 17.41 -10.78
C ASP A 70 -10.65 17.86 -9.41
N MET A 71 -10.97 19.14 -9.27
CA MET A 71 -11.49 19.72 -8.03
C MET A 71 -12.88 19.20 -7.62
N ASP A 72 -13.64 18.62 -8.55
CA ASP A 72 -14.96 18.04 -8.31
C ASP A 72 -14.86 16.51 -8.06
N GLY A 73 -13.63 15.98 -7.96
CA GLY A 73 -13.40 14.55 -7.75
C GLY A 73 -13.55 13.70 -9.01
N LYS A 74 -13.54 14.30 -10.21
CA LYS A 74 -13.70 13.58 -11.47
C LYS A 74 -12.37 13.33 -12.17
N TYR A 75 -12.16 12.09 -12.60
CA TYR A 75 -11.03 11.74 -13.45
C TYR A 75 -11.35 12.03 -14.92
N SER A 76 -10.32 12.42 -15.67
CA SER A 76 -10.40 12.45 -17.13
C SER A 76 -10.63 11.03 -17.66
N VAL A 77 -11.70 10.88 -18.46
CA VAL A 77 -12.13 9.63 -19.09
C VAL A 77 -12.47 9.87 -20.56
N GLY A 78 -12.18 8.90 -21.42
CA GLY A 78 -12.36 9.01 -22.87
C GLY A 78 -11.20 9.70 -23.58
N GLU A 79 -11.27 9.79 -24.91
CA GLU A 79 -10.17 10.30 -25.76
C GLU A 79 -9.99 11.81 -25.69
N LYS A 80 -11.09 12.55 -25.46
CA LYS A 80 -11.03 14.00 -25.32
C LYS A 80 -10.49 14.35 -23.93
N ASP A 81 -9.36 15.04 -23.89
CA ASP A 81 -8.67 15.45 -22.65
C ASP A 81 -8.28 14.27 -21.73
N GLN A 82 -7.99 13.11 -22.34
CA GLN A 82 -7.59 11.86 -21.66
C GLN A 82 -6.47 12.03 -20.62
N PHE A 83 -5.57 13.00 -20.85
CA PHE A 83 -4.42 13.30 -20.00
C PHE A 83 -4.58 14.57 -19.16
N PHE A 84 -5.80 15.11 -19.01
CA PHE A 84 -6.03 16.18 -18.06
C PHE A 84 -5.74 15.68 -16.63
N CYS A 85 -4.90 16.43 -15.90
CA CYS A 85 -4.34 16.05 -14.60
C CYS A 85 -3.55 14.73 -14.60
N ARG A 86 -2.88 14.42 -15.73
CA ARG A 86 -1.98 13.27 -15.88
C ARG A 86 -0.67 13.69 -16.53
N ALA A 87 0.44 13.30 -15.92
CA ALA A 87 1.76 13.67 -16.41
C ALA A 87 2.83 12.71 -15.93
N LYS A 88 3.89 12.57 -16.73
CA LYS A 88 5.15 12.00 -16.27
C LYS A 88 6.14 13.13 -15.99
N ILE A 89 6.85 13.06 -14.88
CA ILE A 89 7.97 13.97 -14.57
C ILE A 89 9.20 13.14 -14.21
N VAL A 90 10.38 13.68 -14.48
CA VAL A 90 11.66 13.06 -14.13
C VAL A 90 12.24 13.86 -12.98
N THR A 91 12.68 13.18 -11.92
CA THR A 91 13.40 13.85 -10.83
C THR A 91 14.75 14.38 -11.32
N ASP A 92 15.37 15.27 -10.56
CA ASP A 92 16.78 15.55 -10.78
C ASP A 92 17.68 14.39 -10.32
N ASN A 93 19.00 14.57 -10.49
CA ASN A 93 20.00 13.56 -10.10
C ASN A 93 20.09 13.34 -8.58
N ASN A 94 19.57 14.26 -7.77
CA ASN A 94 19.47 14.14 -6.32
C ASN A 94 18.11 13.58 -5.89
N GLY A 95 17.31 13.07 -6.83
CA GLY A 95 15.99 12.50 -6.56
C GLY A 95 14.92 13.54 -6.22
N TYR A 96 15.21 14.84 -6.38
CA TYR A 96 14.26 15.90 -6.10
C TYR A 96 13.23 16.02 -7.22
N PHE A 97 11.97 16.22 -6.84
CA PHE A 97 10.87 16.52 -7.74
C PHE A 97 10.06 17.70 -7.23
N GLN A 98 9.43 18.40 -8.17
CA GLN A 98 8.40 19.39 -7.88
C GLN A 98 7.40 19.44 -9.03
N PHE A 99 6.15 19.71 -8.70
CA PHE A 99 5.10 19.94 -9.68
C PHE A 99 4.02 20.90 -9.15
N GLU A 100 3.32 21.55 -10.08
CA GLU A 100 2.16 22.40 -9.83
C GLU A 100 0.89 21.68 -10.29
N SER A 101 -0.16 21.78 -9.49
CA SER A 101 -1.47 21.21 -9.76
C SER A 101 -2.58 22.09 -9.18
N LEU A 102 -3.81 21.63 -9.34
CA LEU A 102 -4.94 22.05 -8.51
C LEU A 102 -5.07 21.08 -7.32
N MET A 103 -5.69 21.53 -6.23
CA MET A 103 -6.09 20.65 -5.14
C MET A 103 -7.18 19.68 -5.63
N PRO A 104 -6.98 18.35 -5.60
CA PRO A 104 -8.01 17.40 -6.04
C PRO A 104 -9.22 17.43 -5.11
N GLY A 105 -10.40 17.24 -5.71
CA GLY A 105 -11.62 16.97 -4.99
C GLY A 105 -11.65 15.52 -4.46
N ARG A 106 -12.63 15.26 -3.59
CA ARG A 106 -12.92 13.91 -3.11
C ARG A 106 -13.70 13.15 -4.17
N TYR A 107 -13.25 11.92 -4.46
CA TYR A 107 -13.94 11.02 -5.38
C TYR A 107 -15.03 10.23 -4.63
N ASP A 108 -16.19 10.04 -5.26
CA ASP A 108 -17.33 9.30 -4.70
C ASP A 108 -17.57 8.01 -5.50
N ASP A 109 -17.41 6.86 -4.85
CA ASP A 109 -17.71 5.53 -5.40
C ASP A 109 -18.87 4.82 -4.69
N GLY A 110 -19.86 5.59 -4.20
CA GLY A 110 -20.87 5.12 -3.26
C GLY A 110 -20.47 5.38 -1.81
N GLY A 111 -19.56 6.33 -1.62
CA GLY A 111 -18.84 6.69 -0.42
C GLY A 111 -17.65 7.56 -0.81
N PHE A 112 -17.28 8.53 0.03
CA PHE A 112 -16.16 9.40 -0.31
C PHE A 112 -14.82 8.76 0.03
N ARG A 113 -13.90 8.87 -0.93
CA ARG A 113 -12.47 8.72 -0.70
C ARG A 113 -11.87 10.08 -0.29
N PRO A 114 -10.86 10.12 0.57
CA PRO A 114 -10.12 11.35 0.86
C PRO A 114 -9.49 11.89 -0.41
N ALA A 115 -9.27 13.20 -0.50
CA ALA A 115 -8.56 13.80 -1.62
C ALA A 115 -7.14 13.19 -1.73
N HIS A 116 -6.73 12.81 -2.94
CA HIS A 116 -5.48 12.08 -3.16
C HIS A 116 -4.87 12.34 -4.55
N ILE A 117 -3.57 12.09 -4.64
CA ILE A 117 -2.80 12.06 -5.89
C ILE A 117 -2.17 10.68 -6.02
N HIS A 118 -2.30 10.04 -7.18
CA HIS A 118 -1.65 8.76 -7.44
C HIS A 118 -0.26 8.93 -8.02
N PHE A 119 0.60 7.94 -7.72
CA PHE A 119 1.96 7.86 -8.22
C PHE A 119 2.32 6.44 -8.65
N LYS A 120 2.99 6.31 -9.79
CA LYS A 120 3.97 5.23 -10.03
C LYS A 120 5.36 5.84 -9.96
N ILE A 121 6.21 5.25 -9.13
CA ILE A 121 7.58 5.70 -8.91
C ILE A 121 8.53 4.63 -9.43
N ILE A 122 9.29 4.99 -10.46
CA ILE A 122 10.15 4.07 -11.21
C ILE A 122 11.60 4.54 -11.06
N PRO A 123 12.36 4.01 -10.09
CA PRO A 123 13.75 4.37 -9.93
C PRO A 123 14.57 4.02 -11.17
N HIS A 124 15.52 4.90 -11.52
CA HIS A 124 16.47 4.65 -12.61
C HIS A 124 17.43 3.52 -12.24
N ASN A 125 17.84 3.45 -10.96
CA ASN A 125 18.59 2.32 -10.43
C ASN A 125 17.67 1.11 -10.21
N LYS A 126 17.87 0.07 -11.04
CA LYS A 126 17.05 -1.17 -11.04
C LYS A 126 17.26 -2.07 -9.82
N SER A 127 18.15 -1.70 -8.90
CA SER A 127 18.28 -2.37 -7.60
C SER A 127 17.17 -1.98 -6.63
N TYR A 128 16.35 -0.98 -6.96
CA TYR A 128 15.23 -0.50 -6.14
C TYR A 128 13.89 -0.88 -6.76
N ARG A 129 12.89 -1.12 -5.90
CA ARG A 129 11.57 -1.57 -6.33
C ARG A 129 10.76 -0.40 -6.91
N ASN A 130 10.11 -0.62 -8.05
CA ASN A 130 9.05 0.26 -8.52
C ASN A 130 7.86 0.19 -7.55
N ILE A 131 7.33 1.33 -7.11
CA ILE A 131 6.13 1.36 -6.27
C ILE A 131 4.98 2.04 -6.99
N THR A 132 3.77 1.55 -6.72
CA THR A 132 2.51 2.25 -7.01
C THR A 132 1.92 2.63 -5.67
N THR A 133 1.51 3.89 -5.53
CA THR A 133 1.01 4.43 -4.28
C THR A 133 0.11 5.64 -4.52
N GLN A 134 -0.44 6.17 -3.43
CA GLN A 134 -1.27 7.36 -3.39
C GLN A 134 -0.72 8.28 -2.31
N LEU A 135 -0.83 9.59 -2.48
CA LEU A 135 -0.53 10.59 -1.47
C LEU A 135 -1.83 11.25 -1.03
N TYR A 136 -2.08 11.24 0.28
CA TYR A 136 -3.23 11.84 0.93
C TYR A 136 -2.84 13.12 1.69
N PHE A 137 -3.84 13.90 2.10
CA PHE A 137 -3.63 15.17 2.80
C PHE A 137 -4.15 15.10 4.24
N GLU A 138 -3.36 15.58 5.19
CA GLU A 138 -3.77 15.65 6.59
C GLU A 138 -5.07 16.47 6.76
N ASN A 139 -5.86 16.10 7.77
CA ASN A 139 -7.14 16.73 8.14
C ASN A 139 -8.28 16.52 7.12
N ASP A 140 -8.13 15.62 6.15
CA ASP A 140 -9.27 15.13 5.39
C ASP A 140 -10.15 14.23 6.30
N ASN A 141 -11.45 14.53 6.37
CA ASN A 141 -12.41 13.79 7.21
C ASN A 141 -12.62 12.33 6.78
N PHE A 142 -12.21 11.97 5.55
CA PHE A 142 -12.36 10.62 5.00
C PHE A 142 -11.08 9.78 5.04
N LEU A 143 -10.06 10.17 5.83
CA LEU A 143 -8.87 9.33 6.02
C LEU A 143 -9.20 8.07 6.83
N ALA A 144 -8.31 7.07 6.71
CA ALA A 144 -8.29 5.87 7.53
C ALA A 144 -9.62 5.10 7.50
N GLU A 145 -10.27 4.89 8.65
CA GLU A 145 -11.51 4.11 8.76
C GLU A 145 -12.67 4.70 7.93
N ASN A 146 -12.62 6.01 7.67
CA ASN A 146 -13.65 6.75 6.95
C ASN A 146 -13.46 6.71 5.42
N ASP A 147 -12.33 6.18 4.93
CA ASP A 147 -12.11 5.99 3.49
C ASP A 147 -13.07 4.93 2.97
N SER A 148 -13.84 5.24 1.92
CA SER A 148 -14.71 4.23 1.27
C SER A 148 -13.90 3.06 0.70
N CYS A 149 -12.64 3.29 0.33
CA CYS A 149 -11.72 2.25 -0.12
C CYS A 149 -11.13 1.46 1.06
N LYS A 150 -11.75 0.35 1.42
CA LYS A 150 -11.33 -0.51 2.56
C LYS A 150 -9.99 -1.24 2.40
N ARG A 151 -9.40 -1.18 1.21
CA ARG A 151 -8.07 -1.74 0.91
C ARG A 151 -7.00 -0.67 0.69
N CYS A 152 -7.37 0.60 0.84
CA CYS A 152 -6.45 1.72 0.73
C CYS A 152 -5.82 2.00 2.10
N HIS A 153 -4.64 2.63 2.10
CA HIS A 153 -3.86 2.85 3.32
C HIS A 153 -3.82 4.34 3.71
N SER A 154 -4.92 5.08 3.53
CA SER A 154 -4.97 6.53 3.76
C SER A 154 -4.71 6.99 5.21
N GLY A 155 -4.70 6.06 6.17
CA GLY A 155 -4.23 6.30 7.54
C GLY A 155 -2.72 6.18 7.75
N ASP A 156 -1.94 5.81 6.73
CA ASP A 156 -0.49 5.59 6.86
C ASP A 156 0.29 6.91 6.73
N PRO A 157 1.09 7.30 7.75
CA PRO A 157 1.81 8.57 7.73
C PRO A 157 2.92 8.65 6.68
N THR A 158 3.35 7.53 6.08
CA THR A 158 4.36 7.53 5.00
C THR A 158 3.80 8.01 3.66
N ILE A 159 2.48 8.08 3.55
CA ILE A 159 1.75 8.46 2.33
C ILE A 159 0.69 9.53 2.62
N THR A 160 0.88 10.28 3.69
CA THR A 160 0.06 11.43 4.06
C THR A 160 0.96 12.64 4.26
N THR A 161 0.56 13.80 3.75
CA THR A 161 1.32 15.05 3.87
C THR A 161 0.48 16.18 4.44
N LYS A 162 1.12 17.04 5.23
CA LYS A 162 0.53 18.29 5.68
C LYS A 162 0.69 19.36 4.62
N LEU A 163 -0.38 20.11 4.37
CA LEU A 163 -0.34 21.28 3.50
C LEU A 163 -0.05 22.56 4.30
N GLU A 164 0.90 23.33 3.82
CA GLU A 164 1.16 24.70 4.25
C GLU A 164 0.42 25.67 3.31
N HIS A 165 -0.30 26.67 3.85
CA HIS A 165 -0.89 27.73 3.03
C HIS A 165 0.14 28.86 2.82
N LYS A 166 0.25 29.35 1.58
CA LYS A 166 0.93 30.62 1.32
C LYS A 166 0.05 31.80 1.76
N LYS A 167 0.61 33.00 1.74
CA LYS A 167 -0.07 34.23 2.17
C LYS A 167 -1.37 34.50 1.40
N ASP A 168 -1.45 34.01 0.17
CA ASP A 168 -2.69 33.84 -0.56
C ASP A 168 -3.37 32.53 -0.13
N ILE A 169 -4.50 32.62 0.58
CA ILE A 169 -5.22 31.48 1.18
C ILE A 169 -5.52 30.32 0.21
N LYS A 170 -5.51 30.59 -1.09
CA LYS A 170 -5.78 29.65 -2.18
C LYS A 170 -4.57 28.83 -2.65
N THR A 171 -3.38 29.05 -2.11
CA THR A 171 -2.19 28.30 -2.54
C THR A 171 -1.69 27.41 -1.42
N TYR A 172 -1.66 26.11 -1.70
CA TYR A 172 -1.20 25.04 -0.84
C TYR A 172 0.19 24.58 -1.28
N VAL A 173 1.03 24.24 -0.30
CA VAL A 173 2.35 23.66 -0.51
C VAL A 173 2.43 22.37 0.29
N GLY A 174 2.60 21.24 -0.39
CA GLY A 174 2.84 19.95 0.23
C GLY A 174 4.30 19.52 0.06
N LYS A 175 4.83 18.84 1.08
CA LYS A 175 6.17 18.24 1.06
C LYS A 175 6.04 16.74 1.30
N TRP A 176 6.67 15.91 0.47
CA TRP A 176 6.58 14.46 0.60
C TRP A 176 7.90 13.79 0.22
N GLU A 177 8.57 13.23 1.23
CA GLU A 177 9.78 12.44 1.03
C GLU A 177 9.39 10.98 0.80
N VAL A 178 9.97 10.37 -0.23
CA VAL A 178 9.72 8.98 -0.63
C VAL A 178 10.92 8.12 -0.29
N PHE A 179 10.70 6.97 0.33
CA PHE A 179 11.75 6.03 0.70
C PHE A 179 11.53 4.68 0.01
N LEU A 180 12.38 4.35 -0.95
CA LEU A 180 12.27 3.12 -1.75
C LEU A 180 13.14 1.99 -1.18
N PRO A 181 12.59 0.78 -1.01
CA PRO A 181 13.37 -0.38 -0.60
C PRO A 181 14.19 -0.94 -1.76
N LYS A 182 15.38 -1.48 -1.45
CA LYS A 182 16.13 -2.32 -2.39
C LYS A 182 15.41 -3.64 -2.62
N ILE A 183 15.48 -4.13 -3.84
CA ILE A 183 15.01 -5.47 -4.21
C ILE A 183 15.86 -6.51 -3.47
N GLY A 184 15.22 -7.51 -2.86
CA GLY A 184 15.90 -8.62 -2.21
C GLY A 184 16.36 -8.37 -0.77
N LYS A 185 16.21 -7.16 -0.23
CA LYS A 185 16.18 -6.95 1.22
C LYS A 185 14.77 -7.21 1.70
N GLU A 186 14.52 -8.39 2.26
CA GLU A 186 13.33 -8.63 3.06
C GLU A 186 13.37 -7.62 4.23
N SER A 187 12.32 -6.80 4.33
CA SER A 187 12.10 -5.95 5.49
C SER A 187 12.21 -6.82 6.74
N ASN A 188 13.09 -6.46 7.68
CA ASN A 188 13.06 -7.05 9.02
C ASN A 188 11.69 -6.71 9.60
N VAL A 189 10.72 -7.62 9.49
CA VAL A 189 9.41 -7.44 10.12
C VAL A 189 9.65 -7.57 11.62
N VAL A 190 9.56 -6.46 12.34
CA VAL A 190 9.47 -6.48 13.80
C VAL A 190 8.06 -6.95 14.14
N ILE A 191 7.94 -8.22 14.52
CA ILE A 191 6.65 -8.79 14.96
C ILE A 191 6.38 -8.28 16.38
N MET A 192 5.37 -7.41 16.48
CA MET A 192 4.78 -6.92 17.72
C MET A 192 3.87 -7.99 18.33
N SER A 193 4.42 -8.94 19.09
CA SER A 193 3.57 -9.87 19.84
C SER A 193 3.17 -9.27 21.19
N ARG A 194 1.86 -9.16 21.45
CA ARG A 194 1.32 -8.72 22.75
C ARG A 194 1.19 -9.91 23.70
N GLU A 195 2.11 -10.05 24.65
CA GLU A 195 1.90 -10.85 25.85
C GLU A 195 1.68 -9.88 27.02
N ARG A 196 0.54 -10.02 27.70
CA ARG A 196 0.10 -9.27 28.91
C ARG A 196 0.98 -8.09 29.31
N ASP A 197 0.54 -6.91 28.87
CA ASP A 197 0.98 -5.57 29.27
C ASP A 197 2.48 -5.24 29.15
N ASN A 198 3.25 -6.00 28.36
CA ASN A 198 4.59 -5.58 27.93
C ASN A 198 4.83 -5.79 26.44
N TYR A 199 5.39 -4.76 25.81
CA TYR A 199 5.81 -4.81 24.41
C TYR A 199 7.23 -5.37 24.31
N VAL A 200 7.42 -6.51 23.63
CA VAL A 200 8.74 -7.14 23.46
C VAL A 200 9.15 -7.11 21.99
N ASN A 201 10.26 -6.44 21.70
CA ASN A 201 10.90 -6.46 20.38
C ASN A 201 11.53 -7.83 20.13
N LYS A 202 10.96 -8.62 19.21
CA LYS A 202 11.57 -9.89 18.77
C LYS A 202 12.03 -9.76 17.32
N LYS A 203 13.36 -9.73 17.11
CA LYS A 203 13.95 -9.89 15.77
C LYS A 203 13.78 -11.34 15.32
N SER A 204 13.07 -11.58 14.22
CA SER A 204 12.98 -12.90 13.61
C SER A 204 13.63 -12.90 12.22
N ASN A 205 14.69 -13.70 12.05
CA ASN A 205 15.24 -14.03 10.73
C ASN A 205 14.46 -15.23 10.18
N ILE A 206 13.36 -15.01 9.46
CA ILE A 206 12.66 -16.10 8.78
C ILE A 206 13.28 -16.24 7.40
N PHE A 207 14.05 -17.30 7.18
CA PHE A 207 14.53 -17.67 5.85
C PHE A 207 13.82 -18.92 5.34
N ARG A 208 13.48 -18.83 4.04
CA ARG A 208 13.29 -19.85 3.00
C ARG A 208 11.89 -20.44 2.74
N ASN A 209 11.45 -20.02 1.55
CA ASN A 209 11.03 -20.83 0.39
C ASN A 209 9.52 -21.06 0.22
N ASN A 210 9.05 -20.40 -0.84
CA ASN A 210 7.98 -20.76 -1.76
C ASN A 210 6.54 -20.86 -1.23
N VAL A 211 5.69 -20.17 -2.00
CA VAL A 211 4.22 -20.19 -2.07
C VAL A 211 3.46 -19.72 -0.82
N GLU A 212 2.70 -18.63 -1.04
CA GLU A 212 1.56 -18.12 -0.27
C GLU A 212 1.45 -18.53 1.21
N LYS A 213 1.52 -17.55 2.11
CA LYS A 213 0.71 -17.58 3.33
C LYS A 213 0.41 -16.19 3.84
N VAL A 214 -0.79 -15.77 3.46
CA VAL A 214 -1.66 -14.84 4.17
C VAL A 214 -1.54 -15.06 5.69
N ILE A 215 -1.44 -13.95 6.43
CA ILE A 215 -1.47 -13.93 7.89
C ILE A 215 -2.84 -14.46 8.34
N VAL A 216 -2.86 -15.66 8.93
CA VAL A 216 -4.03 -16.19 9.64
C VAL A 216 -3.99 -15.67 11.06
N VAL A 217 -4.90 -14.76 11.41
CA VAL A 217 -5.17 -14.40 12.81
C VAL A 217 -5.85 -15.60 13.46
N ILE A 218 -5.11 -16.41 14.22
CA ILE A 218 -5.69 -17.50 15.01
C ILE A 218 -6.12 -16.91 16.36
N ASP A 219 -7.39 -16.58 16.49
CA ASP A 219 -7.98 -16.26 17.78
C ASP A 219 -8.06 -17.55 18.61
N LEU A 220 -7.21 -17.65 19.65
CA LEU A 220 -7.06 -18.84 20.49
C LEU A 220 -8.36 -19.25 21.21
N ASN A 221 -9.38 -18.39 21.22
CA ASN A 221 -10.68 -18.71 21.79
C ASN A 221 -11.53 -19.66 20.92
N TYR A 222 -11.29 -19.76 19.61
CA TYR A 222 -12.02 -20.68 18.74
C TYR A 222 -11.52 -22.14 18.83
N PHE A 223 -10.26 -22.35 19.27
CA PHE A 223 -9.64 -23.66 19.30
C PHE A 223 -10.21 -24.57 20.41
N LEU A 224 -10.60 -23.98 21.55
CA LEU A 224 -11.19 -24.72 22.67
C LEU A 224 -12.63 -25.18 22.36
N VAL A 225 -13.40 -24.40 21.60
CA VAL A 225 -14.77 -24.75 21.21
C VAL A 225 -14.78 -25.89 20.19
N PHE A 226 -13.83 -25.91 19.25
CA PHE A 226 -13.74 -26.95 18.23
C PHE A 226 -13.31 -28.31 18.80
N PHE A 227 -12.40 -28.33 19.78
CA PHE A 227 -12.00 -29.59 20.43
C PHE A 227 -13.12 -30.20 21.29
N ALA A 228 -13.94 -29.38 21.95
CA ALA A 228 -15.09 -29.87 22.69
C ALA A 228 -16.12 -30.56 21.77
N CYS A 229 -16.39 -30.00 20.58
CA CYS A 229 -17.31 -30.61 19.62
C CYS A 229 -16.78 -31.93 19.02
N LEU A 230 -15.48 -32.03 18.75
CA LEU A 230 -14.90 -33.24 18.12
C LEU A 230 -14.90 -34.45 19.07
N VAL A 231 -14.69 -34.23 20.38
CA VAL A 231 -14.71 -35.29 21.39
C VAL A 231 -16.14 -35.83 21.57
N ILE A 232 -17.15 -34.97 21.51
CA ILE A 232 -18.56 -35.37 21.61
C ILE A 232 -19.00 -36.20 20.38
N LEU A 233 -18.56 -35.84 19.17
CA LEU A 233 -18.86 -36.63 17.96
C LEU A 233 -18.17 -38.00 17.94
N CYS A 234 -16.94 -38.11 18.43
CA CYS A 234 -16.23 -39.40 18.50
C CYS A 234 -16.90 -40.40 19.45
N PHE A 235 -17.48 -39.95 20.57
CA PHE A 235 -18.21 -40.83 21.50
C PHE A 235 -19.53 -41.35 20.93
N LEU A 236 -20.18 -40.60 20.04
CA LEU A 236 -21.43 -41.03 19.39
C LEU A 236 -21.17 -42.04 18.25
N PHE A 237 -20.04 -41.94 17.55
CA PHE A 237 -19.72 -42.84 16.44
C PHE A 237 -19.22 -44.24 16.89
N LEU A 238 -18.50 -44.32 18.02
CA LEU A 238 -17.96 -45.59 18.51
C LEU A 238 -19.04 -46.54 19.07
N ASN A 239 -20.24 -46.05 19.38
CA ASN A 239 -21.34 -46.87 19.88
C ASN A 239 -22.23 -47.47 18.77
N HIS A 240 -21.97 -47.19 17.49
CA HIS A 240 -22.86 -47.59 16.38
C HIS A 240 -22.24 -48.47 15.29
N LEU A 241 -21.05 -49.04 15.49
CA LEU A 241 -20.47 -49.98 14.51
C LEU A 241 -20.91 -51.44 14.77
N PRO A 242 -21.50 -52.14 13.77
CA PRO A 242 -21.97 -53.51 13.92
C PRO A 242 -20.82 -54.52 13.84
N ARG A 243 -20.81 -55.51 14.75
CA ARG A 243 -19.86 -56.64 14.71
C ARG A 243 -20.14 -57.53 13.50
N ARG A 244 -19.14 -57.77 12.64
CA ARG A 244 -19.23 -58.77 11.56
C ARG A 244 -18.46 -60.04 11.90
N SER A 245 -19.09 -61.17 11.59
CA SER A 245 -18.65 -62.56 11.75
C SER A 245 -17.68 -63.00 10.63
N VAL A 246 -16.88 -64.00 10.97
CA VAL A 246 -15.83 -64.68 10.18
C VAL A 246 -16.44 -65.71 9.22
N ILE A 247 -16.02 -65.77 7.94
CA ILE A 247 -16.03 -66.97 7.08
C ILE A 247 -14.82 -66.97 6.10
N GLU A 248 -14.34 -68.18 5.83
CA GLU A 248 -13.04 -68.63 5.29
C GLU A 248 -12.75 -68.48 3.78
N ARG A 249 -11.49 -68.79 3.46
CA ARG A 249 -10.76 -68.78 2.19
C ARG A 249 -11.34 -69.73 1.13
N ASN A 250 -11.11 -69.40 -0.15
CA ASN A 250 -10.60 -70.39 -1.11
C ASN A 250 -9.86 -69.76 -2.28
N ILE A 251 -8.76 -70.44 -2.63
CA ILE A 251 -7.76 -70.15 -3.66
C ILE A 251 -8.22 -70.80 -4.98
N PHE A 252 -8.02 -70.15 -6.14
CA PHE A 252 -7.59 -70.89 -7.35
C PHE A 252 -6.96 -69.99 -8.44
N ASN A 253 -5.84 -70.49 -8.96
CA ASN A 253 -5.02 -69.98 -10.07
C ASN A 253 -5.70 -70.14 -11.45
N ARG A 254 -5.41 -69.25 -12.41
CA ARG A 254 -4.59 -69.51 -13.64
C ARG A 254 -4.71 -68.40 -14.69
N LYS A 255 -3.56 -68.11 -15.32
CA LYS A 255 -3.29 -67.75 -16.75
C LYS A 255 -4.53 -67.73 -17.66
N LEU A 256 -4.76 -66.77 -18.54
CA LEU A 256 -3.92 -65.96 -19.43
C LEU A 256 -4.61 -64.59 -19.63
#